data_AF-A0A925GMC2-F1
#
_entry.id   AF-A0A925GMC2-F1
#
_cell.length_a   1.000
_cell.length_b   1.000
_cell.length_c   1.000
_cell.angle_alpha   90.00
_cell.angle_beta   90.00
_cell.angle_gamma   90.00
#
_symmetry.space_group_name_H-M   'P 1'
#
loop_
_entity.id
_entity.type
_entity.pdbx_description
1 polymer ?
#
loop_
_entity_poly.entity_id
_entity_poly.type
_entity_poly.pdbx_seq_one_letter_code
_entity_poly.pdbx_strand_id
1 'polypeptide(L)'
;MKKGRVASWKLCIGALAVVFSGCKEQFFTEQERAAGLEKTSLERDRGGFEREGDGGFTDLPGGQRFPYPTITKKVFIPTNDLWAHTKCLTWKITWPAYPNNADPDRIPTVFSTGNGALNSFYFLNNTSQQNTYKAHFSLHHLDKVESANNMWAELTHAYGSLANMEFVSFAKTDFPANIIEGWVKYRPSHFEEYWPVLSDYELQYQEGDIILYKLEKQNLYGGIRIVSMNPRVIEVYLAVPNV
;
A
#
# COMPACT_ATOMS: atom_id res chain seq x y z
N MET A 1 -19.67 38.45 -77.83
CA MET A 1 -18.65 37.40 -78.01
C MET A 1 -18.76 36.35 -76.90
N LYS A 2 -18.01 35.24 -76.95
CA LYS A 2 -18.45 33.91 -76.46
C LYS A 2 -18.54 33.74 -74.92
N LYS A 3 -19.58 33.02 -74.49
CA LYS A 3 -19.71 32.38 -73.15
C LYS A 3 -18.99 31.04 -73.10
N GLY A 4 -18.56 30.61 -71.91
CA GLY A 4 -18.11 29.24 -71.59
C GLY A 4 -17.08 29.23 -70.46
N ARG A 5 -16.98 28.23 -69.58
CA ARG A 5 -17.80 27.02 -69.37
C ARG A 5 -17.64 26.58 -67.90
N VAL A 6 -18.62 25.87 -67.35
CA VAL A 6 -18.52 25.23 -66.02
C VAL A 6 -17.57 24.04 -66.09
N ALA A 7 -16.75 23.84 -65.05
CA ALA A 7 -16.00 22.60 -64.83
C ALA A 7 -15.91 22.30 -63.32
N SER A 8 -16.82 21.47 -62.84
CA SER A 8 -16.77 20.85 -61.51
C SER A 8 -15.96 19.56 -61.56
N TRP A 9 -15.00 19.37 -60.64
CA TRP A 9 -14.34 18.08 -60.41
C TRP A 9 -14.42 17.67 -58.93
N LYS A 10 -14.70 16.39 -58.71
CA LYS A 10 -14.69 15.66 -57.44
C LYS A 10 -13.55 14.62 -57.47
N LEU A 11 -13.31 13.96 -56.33
CA LEU A 11 -12.43 12.79 -56.11
C LEU A 11 -10.91 13.12 -56.13
N CYS A 12 -10.03 12.42 -55.41
CA CYS A 12 -10.12 11.27 -54.49
C CYS A 12 -9.29 11.56 -53.21
N ILE A 13 -9.70 11.13 -52.02
CA ILE A 13 -9.25 9.90 -51.34
C ILE A 13 -7.73 9.66 -51.42
N GLY A 14 -7.06 9.77 -50.27
CA GLY A 14 -5.69 9.34 -50.04
C GLY A 14 -5.48 8.98 -48.56
N ALA A 15 -5.76 7.73 -48.20
CA ALA A 15 -5.58 7.24 -46.84
C ALA A 15 -4.10 6.94 -46.56
N LEU A 16 -3.54 7.52 -45.49
CA LEU A 16 -2.20 7.17 -45.02
C LEU A 16 -2.30 6.04 -43.99
N ALA A 17 -2.05 4.81 -44.44
CA ALA A 17 -1.95 3.66 -43.55
C ALA A 17 -0.58 3.63 -42.88
N VAL A 18 -0.52 3.91 -41.57
CA VAL A 18 0.68 3.64 -40.77
C VAL A 18 0.58 2.21 -40.22
N VAL A 19 1.37 1.31 -40.81
CA VAL A 19 1.53 -0.06 -40.33
C VAL A 19 2.72 -0.10 -39.38
N PHE A 20 2.48 -0.46 -38.12
CA PHE A 20 3.51 -1.04 -37.26
C PHE A 20 3.02 -2.37 -36.71
N SER A 21 3.80 -3.42 -36.98
CA SER A 21 3.55 -4.77 -36.47
C SER A 21 4.06 -4.91 -35.03
N GLY A 22 3.32 -5.65 -34.22
CA GLY A 22 3.70 -5.97 -32.83
C GLY A 22 2.82 -7.09 -32.25
N CYS A 23 3.21 -8.33 -32.55
CA CYS A 23 2.85 -9.59 -31.88
C CYS A 23 1.52 -9.73 -31.10
N LYS A 24 0.63 -10.54 -31.68
CA LYS A 24 0.05 -11.77 -31.07
C LYS A 24 0.83 -12.29 -29.85
N GLU A 25 0.26 -12.97 -28.86
CA GLU A 25 -1.11 -13.41 -28.47
C GLU A 25 -1.02 -13.59 -26.92
N GLN A 26 -2.06 -13.75 -26.10
CA GLN A 26 -3.37 -14.40 -26.26
C GLN A 26 -4.35 -13.87 -25.18
N PHE A 27 -5.63 -14.25 -25.21
CA PHE A 27 -6.55 -14.07 -24.07
C PHE A 27 -6.47 -15.30 -23.14
N PHE A 28 -6.28 -15.11 -21.83
CA PHE A 28 -6.40 -16.21 -20.87
C PHE A 28 -7.87 -16.49 -20.54
N THR A 29 -8.30 -17.69 -20.93
CA THR A 29 -9.66 -18.21 -20.70
C THR A 29 -9.89 -18.67 -19.26
N GLU A 30 -11.10 -18.40 -18.79
CA GLU A 30 -11.65 -18.80 -17.50
C GLU A 30 -11.96 -20.32 -17.44
N GLN A 31 -10.96 -21.19 -17.38
CA GLN A 31 -11.21 -22.62 -17.14
C GLN A 31 -10.03 -23.44 -16.57
N GLU A 32 -9.65 -23.22 -15.31
CA GLU A 32 -8.95 -24.28 -14.53
C GLU A 32 -9.16 -24.11 -13.01
N ARG A 33 -10.42 -24.22 -12.57
CA ARG A 33 -10.78 -24.37 -11.15
C ARG A 33 -11.08 -25.85 -10.86
N ALA A 34 -10.53 -26.33 -9.75
CA ALA A 34 -10.73 -27.64 -9.11
C ALA A 34 -9.90 -28.84 -9.61
N ALA A 35 -8.79 -29.12 -8.90
CA ALA A 35 -8.34 -30.48 -8.59
C ALA A 35 -7.47 -30.53 -7.31
N GLY A 36 -8.10 -30.86 -6.17
CA GLY A 36 -7.54 -31.62 -5.03
C GLY A 36 -6.25 -31.18 -4.33
N LEU A 37 -6.38 -30.90 -3.02
CA LEU A 37 -5.55 -31.58 -2.00
C LEU A 37 -6.21 -31.53 -0.61
N GLU A 38 -6.72 -32.67 -0.19
CA GLU A 38 -7.17 -32.96 1.17
C GLU A 38 -5.98 -33.40 2.04
N LYS A 39 -5.84 -32.89 3.27
CA LYS A 39 -5.16 -33.59 4.37
C LYS A 39 -5.37 -32.95 5.76
N THR A 40 -6.20 -33.63 6.55
CA THR A 40 -6.06 -33.96 7.99
C THR A 40 -5.27 -33.04 8.94
N SER A 41 -5.96 -32.66 10.01
CA SER A 41 -5.45 -32.18 11.30
C SER A 41 -4.37 -33.06 11.97
N LEU A 42 -3.47 -32.45 12.73
CA LEU A 42 -2.83 -33.05 13.91
C LEU A 42 -2.53 -31.99 14.99
N GLU A 43 -2.10 -32.44 16.17
CA GLU A 43 -2.39 -31.78 17.45
C GLU A 43 -1.45 -30.64 17.89
N ARG A 44 -1.88 -29.98 18.97
CA ARG A 44 -1.12 -28.99 19.76
C ARG A 44 0.23 -29.55 20.20
N ASP A 45 1.21 -28.67 20.32
CA ASP A 45 2.15 -28.78 21.44
C ASP A 45 2.42 -27.42 22.10
N ARG A 46 2.75 -27.45 23.40
CA ARG A 46 2.97 -26.26 24.25
C ARG A 46 4.47 -26.00 24.43
N GLY A 47 4.96 -24.84 24.01
CA GLY A 47 6.31 -24.37 24.34
C GLY A 47 6.42 -22.86 24.14
N GLY A 48 6.88 -22.14 25.15
CA GLY A 48 7.01 -20.67 25.13
C GLY A 48 8.45 -20.18 24.95
N PHE A 49 8.63 -18.86 25.13
CA PHE A 49 9.89 -18.11 25.04
C PHE A 49 10.43 -17.97 23.58
N GLU A 50 10.98 -16.84 23.11
CA GLU A 50 11.32 -15.58 23.78
C GLU A 50 11.50 -14.39 22.78
N ARG A 51 11.23 -13.17 23.25
CA ARG A 51 11.68 -11.85 22.73
C ARG A 51 11.30 -11.45 21.28
N GLU A 52 10.15 -10.80 21.18
CA GLU A 52 9.84 -9.84 20.11
C GLU A 52 10.81 -8.64 20.16
N GLY A 53 11.51 -8.37 19.06
CA GLY A 53 12.22 -7.10 18.82
C GLY A 53 11.28 -6.03 18.26
N ASP A 54 11.72 -4.76 18.22
CA ASP A 54 10.89 -3.56 18.06
C ASP A 54 9.82 -3.54 16.94
N GLY A 55 8.65 -4.13 17.25
CA GLY A 55 7.38 -3.88 16.57
C GLY A 55 7.11 -4.75 15.35
N GLY A 56 6.84 -6.03 15.57
CA GLY A 56 6.23 -6.92 14.60
C GLY A 56 5.97 -8.29 15.21
N PHE A 57 4.74 -8.80 15.10
CA PHE A 57 4.47 -10.18 15.46
C PHE A 57 4.89 -11.09 14.31
N THR A 58 5.58 -12.18 14.62
CA THR A 58 6.22 -13.04 13.61
C THR A 58 5.43 -14.32 13.36
N ASP A 59 5.53 -14.86 12.15
CA ASP A 59 5.07 -16.22 11.84
C ASP A 59 5.62 -17.25 12.85
N LEU A 60 4.82 -18.29 13.16
CA LEU A 60 5.19 -19.70 13.42
C LEU A 60 3.97 -20.45 14.05
N PRO A 61 3.77 -21.76 13.82
CA PRO A 61 4.79 -22.82 13.71
C PRO A 61 4.90 -23.49 12.33
N GLY A 62 6.13 -23.82 11.90
CA GLY A 62 6.38 -24.54 10.63
C GLY A 62 7.81 -24.47 10.06
N GLY A 63 8.61 -23.44 10.40
CA GLY A 63 10.07 -23.51 10.28
C GLY A 63 10.76 -22.97 9.02
N GLN A 64 10.20 -22.00 8.29
CA GLN A 64 10.99 -21.15 7.39
C GLN A 64 10.57 -19.68 7.53
N ARG A 65 11.53 -18.82 7.87
CA ARG A 65 11.34 -17.39 8.12
C ARG A 65 11.92 -16.60 6.96
N PHE A 66 11.07 -15.89 6.21
CA PHE A 66 11.54 -14.93 5.20
C PHE A 66 12.31 -13.79 5.89
N PRO A 67 13.32 -13.19 5.22
CA PRO A 67 14.07 -12.09 5.80
C PRO A 67 13.11 -10.91 6.05
N TYR A 68 13.17 -10.34 7.25
CA TYR A 68 12.17 -9.37 7.70
C TYR A 68 12.57 -7.93 7.34
N PRO A 69 11.61 -7.02 7.03
CA PRO A 69 11.92 -5.63 6.73
C PRO A 69 12.58 -4.88 7.91
N THR A 70 13.56 -4.04 7.62
CA THR A 70 14.13 -3.14 8.63
C THR A 70 13.23 -1.93 8.81
N ILE A 71 12.82 -1.64 10.05
CA ILE A 71 11.95 -0.50 10.38
C ILE A 71 12.71 0.46 11.29
N THR A 72 12.98 1.69 10.81
CA THR A 72 13.54 2.78 11.64
C THR A 72 12.44 3.77 12.01
N LYS A 73 12.28 4.04 13.31
CA LYS A 73 11.25 4.95 13.84
C LYS A 73 11.88 6.29 14.25
N LYS A 74 11.22 7.41 13.94
CA LYS A 74 11.58 8.74 14.48
C LYS A 74 10.30 9.54 14.77
N VAL A 75 10.39 10.44 15.74
CA VAL A 75 9.33 11.41 16.07
C VAL A 75 9.87 12.80 15.81
N PHE A 76 9.09 13.64 15.12
CA PHE A 76 9.38 15.05 14.91
C PHE A 76 8.32 15.88 15.62
N ILE A 77 8.77 16.84 16.44
CA ILE A 77 7.93 17.84 17.10
C ILE A 77 8.36 19.20 16.53
N PRO A 78 7.47 20.01 15.97
CA PRO A 78 7.81 21.34 15.49
C PRO A 78 8.43 22.21 16.60
N THR A 79 9.55 22.87 16.30
CA THR A 79 10.26 23.73 17.27
C THR A 79 9.63 25.12 17.46
N ASN A 80 8.48 25.38 16.84
CA ASN A 80 7.73 26.62 16.97
C ASN A 80 6.43 26.30 17.71
N ASP A 81 6.28 26.87 18.90
CA ASP A 81 5.20 26.58 19.86
C ASP A 81 3.79 26.68 19.27
N LEU A 82 3.58 27.58 18.30
CA LEU A 82 2.30 27.70 17.60
C LEU A 82 1.84 26.38 16.95
N TRP A 83 2.79 25.54 16.53
CA TRP A 83 2.55 24.29 15.78
C TRP A 83 3.03 23.05 16.53
N ALA A 84 3.69 23.23 17.68
CA ALA A 84 4.20 22.15 18.54
C ALA A 84 3.09 21.28 19.15
N HIS A 85 1.82 21.69 19.03
CA HIS A 85 0.63 20.93 19.44
C HIS A 85 0.34 19.71 18.55
N THR A 86 1.01 19.57 17.39
CA THR A 86 0.92 18.38 16.53
C THR A 86 2.33 17.85 16.24
N LYS A 87 2.56 16.56 16.47
CA LYS A 87 3.82 15.85 16.19
C LYS A 87 3.66 14.91 15.01
N CYS A 88 4.76 14.59 14.33
CA CYS A 88 4.80 13.58 13.29
C CYS A 88 5.50 12.32 13.76
N LEU A 89 4.80 11.18 13.74
CA LEU A 89 5.39 9.86 13.87
C LEU A 89 5.87 9.41 12.49
N THR A 90 7.07 8.85 12.40
CA THR A 90 7.67 8.47 11.11
C THR A 90 8.32 7.11 11.16
N TRP A 91 8.17 6.35 10.08
CA TRP A 91 8.70 5.00 9.91
C TRP A 91 9.34 4.88 8.53
N LYS A 92 10.64 4.56 8.50
CA LYS A 92 11.33 4.14 7.28
C LYS A 92 11.38 2.62 7.26
N ILE A 93 10.71 2.01 6.30
CA ILE A 93 10.62 0.56 6.12
C ILE A 93 11.46 0.19 4.91
N THR A 94 12.34 -0.80 5.05
CA THR A 94 13.19 -1.32 3.98
C THR A 94 13.04 -2.82 3.90
N TRP A 95 12.40 -3.31 2.83
CA TRP A 95 12.27 -4.74 2.59
C TRP A 95 13.59 -5.28 2.00
N PRO A 96 14.01 -6.49 2.41
CA PRO A 96 15.09 -7.20 1.76
C PRO A 96 14.67 -7.67 0.36
N ALA A 97 15.63 -8.06 -0.47
CA ALA A 97 15.34 -8.78 -1.70
C ALA A 97 14.80 -10.19 -1.35
N TYR A 98 13.57 -10.48 -1.76
CA TYR A 98 12.98 -11.81 -1.67
C TYR A 98 13.34 -12.65 -2.91
N PRO A 99 13.47 -13.98 -2.79
CA PRO A 99 13.62 -14.85 -3.95
C PRO A 99 12.33 -14.88 -4.78
N ASN A 100 12.45 -15.15 -6.09
CA ASN A 100 11.31 -15.12 -7.04
C ASN A 100 10.18 -16.13 -6.71
N ASN A 101 10.45 -17.11 -5.84
CA ASN A 101 9.49 -18.10 -5.34
C ASN A 101 9.06 -17.84 -3.89
N ALA A 102 9.25 -16.63 -3.37
CA ALA A 102 8.77 -16.25 -2.05
C ALA A 102 7.24 -16.34 -2.00
N ASP A 103 6.73 -16.91 -0.90
CA ASP A 103 5.29 -16.99 -0.61
C ASP A 103 4.79 -15.58 -0.24
N PRO A 104 3.94 -14.93 -1.08
CA PRO A 104 3.50 -13.55 -0.84
C PRO A 104 2.77 -13.40 0.51
N ASP A 105 2.05 -14.42 0.95
CA ASP A 105 1.29 -14.39 2.20
C ASP A 105 2.18 -14.31 3.44
N ARG A 106 3.46 -14.67 3.30
CA ARG A 106 4.48 -14.60 4.36
C ARG A 106 5.34 -13.33 4.29
N ILE A 107 5.20 -12.51 3.26
CA ILE A 107 5.88 -11.22 3.20
C ILE A 107 5.17 -10.26 4.17
N PRO A 108 5.89 -9.66 5.14
CA PRO A 108 5.29 -8.64 6.01
C PRO A 108 4.91 -7.41 5.17
N THR A 109 3.62 -7.15 5.02
CA THR A 109 3.09 -6.08 4.15
C THR A 109 2.07 -5.20 4.85
N VAL A 110 1.34 -5.73 5.83
CA VAL A 110 0.21 -5.02 6.46
C VAL A 110 0.68 -4.21 7.66
N PHE A 111 0.62 -2.89 7.52
CA PHE A 111 1.12 -1.90 8.47
C PHE A 111 0.07 -1.46 9.50
N SER A 112 0.51 -1.19 10.73
CA SER A 112 -0.25 -0.56 11.79
C SER A 112 0.40 0.74 12.22
N THR A 113 -0.26 1.87 11.98
CA THR A 113 0.29 3.21 12.31
C THR A 113 0.34 3.48 13.82
N GLY A 114 -0.39 2.71 14.65
CA GLY A 114 -0.43 2.91 16.11
C GLY A 114 0.88 2.58 16.83
N ASN A 115 1.67 1.64 16.29
CA ASN A 115 2.99 1.25 16.85
C ASN A 115 4.08 1.08 15.76
N GLY A 116 3.73 1.20 14.49
CA GLY A 116 4.63 0.93 13.37
C GLY A 116 4.90 -0.54 13.11
N ALA A 117 4.01 -1.44 13.53
CA ALA A 117 4.17 -2.87 13.28
C ALA A 117 3.81 -3.23 11.84
N LEU A 118 4.48 -4.26 11.31
CA LEU A 118 4.27 -4.77 9.96
C LEU A 118 4.03 -6.29 10.05
N ASN A 119 2.93 -6.78 9.49
CA ASN A 119 2.52 -8.18 9.63
C ASN A 119 2.33 -8.86 8.27
N SER A 120 2.55 -10.17 8.22
CA SER A 120 2.24 -11.03 7.07
C SER A 120 0.74 -11.39 7.08
N PHE A 121 0.16 -11.72 5.92
CA PHE A 121 -1.21 -12.25 5.86
C PHE A 121 -1.28 -13.60 6.59
N TYR A 122 -0.23 -14.42 6.48
CA TYR A 122 -0.07 -15.67 7.21
C TYR A 122 -0.19 -15.47 8.73
N PHE A 123 0.54 -14.51 9.31
CA PHE A 123 0.43 -14.21 10.74
C PHE A 123 -1.00 -13.77 11.11
N LEU A 124 -1.57 -12.81 10.36
CA LEU A 124 -2.88 -12.22 10.66
C LEU A 124 -4.05 -13.23 10.57
N ASN A 125 -3.95 -14.26 9.72
CA ASN A 125 -4.94 -15.33 9.65
C ASN A 125 -4.74 -16.44 10.69
N ASN A 126 -3.52 -16.64 11.22
CA ASN A 126 -3.19 -17.70 12.18
C ASN A 126 -3.08 -17.19 13.63
N THR A 127 -3.56 -15.99 13.91
CA THR A 127 -3.54 -15.33 15.22
C THR A 127 -4.94 -14.87 15.63
N SER A 128 -5.07 -14.22 16.79
CA SER A 128 -6.34 -13.63 17.21
C SER A 128 -6.80 -12.51 16.26
N GLN A 129 -8.09 -12.49 15.90
CA GLN A 129 -8.70 -11.43 15.07
C GLN A 129 -8.41 -9.99 15.58
N GLN A 130 -8.19 -9.83 16.88
CA GLN A 130 -7.81 -8.56 17.51
C GLN A 130 -6.46 -8.01 17.04
N ASN A 131 -5.58 -8.83 16.45
CA ASN A 131 -4.36 -8.34 15.81
C ASN A 131 -4.66 -7.84 14.39
N THR A 132 -5.56 -8.51 13.67
CA THR A 132 -6.06 -8.06 12.36
C THR A 132 -6.84 -6.76 12.45
N TYR A 133 -7.60 -6.51 13.53
CA TYR A 133 -8.28 -5.22 13.72
C TYR A 133 -7.34 -4.03 13.96
N LYS A 134 -6.06 -4.28 14.30
CA LYS A 134 -5.03 -3.24 14.44
C LYS A 134 -4.30 -2.95 13.12
N ALA A 135 -4.55 -3.73 12.07
CA ALA A 135 -4.03 -3.46 10.74
C ALA A 135 -4.78 -2.27 10.11
N HIS A 136 -4.03 -1.38 9.46
CA HIS A 136 -4.61 -0.23 8.76
C HIS A 136 -4.51 -0.40 7.24
N PHE A 137 -3.32 -0.73 6.70
CA PHE A 137 -3.14 -0.86 5.25
C PHE A 137 -1.94 -1.70 4.84
N SER A 138 -2.00 -2.32 3.66
CA SER A 138 -0.85 -2.93 2.99
C SER A 138 0.06 -1.88 2.38
N LEU A 139 1.37 -2.16 2.37
CA LEU A 139 2.42 -1.32 1.80
C LEU A 139 3.24 -2.00 0.70
N HIS A 140 3.19 -3.33 0.53
CA HIS A 140 4.05 -4.08 -0.39
C HIS A 140 3.27 -4.98 -1.38
N HIS A 141 2.07 -5.43 -1.02
CA HIS A 141 1.26 -6.33 -1.86
C HIS A 141 0.94 -5.69 -3.21
N LEU A 142 1.21 -6.41 -4.30
CA LEU A 142 0.87 -6.04 -5.69
C LEU A 142 1.26 -4.62 -6.14
N ASP A 143 2.29 -4.04 -5.52
CA ASP A 143 2.76 -2.66 -5.75
C ASP A 143 1.69 -1.58 -5.48
N LYS A 144 0.74 -1.91 -4.59
CA LYS A 144 -0.33 -1.03 -4.13
C LYS A 144 -0.14 -0.62 -2.67
N VAL A 145 -0.65 0.56 -2.32
CA VAL A 145 -1.23 0.78 -1.00
C VAL A 145 -2.69 0.36 -1.05
N GLU A 146 -3.16 -0.37 -0.05
CA GLU A 146 -4.53 -0.86 0.00
C GLU A 146 -5.02 -0.92 1.45
N SER A 147 -6.23 -0.44 1.71
CA SER A 147 -6.83 -0.44 3.05
C SER A 147 -7.06 -1.88 3.51
N ALA A 148 -6.62 -2.22 4.73
CA ALA A 148 -6.66 -3.60 5.23
C ALA A 148 -8.07 -4.18 5.28
N ASN A 149 -9.11 -3.35 5.39
CA ASN A 149 -10.51 -3.77 5.36
C ASN A 149 -10.98 -4.24 3.96
N ASN A 150 -10.27 -3.90 2.88
CA ASN A 150 -10.60 -4.31 1.50
C ASN A 150 -9.91 -5.63 1.10
N MET A 151 -8.88 -6.05 1.84
CA MET A 151 -8.07 -7.23 1.57
C MET A 151 -8.75 -8.52 2.06
N TRP A 152 -10.05 -8.70 1.78
CA TRP A 152 -10.85 -9.82 2.30
C TRP A 152 -10.49 -11.17 1.68
N ALA A 153 -9.81 -11.18 0.53
CA ALA A 153 -9.29 -12.39 -0.09
C ALA A 153 -8.04 -12.90 0.65
N GLU A 154 -7.18 -11.99 1.09
CA GLU A 154 -5.96 -12.27 1.86
C GLU A 154 -6.25 -12.43 3.36
N LEU A 155 -7.14 -11.62 3.95
CA LEU A 155 -7.46 -11.59 5.39
C LEU A 155 -8.76 -12.32 5.74
N THR A 156 -8.91 -13.53 5.21
CA THR A 156 -10.12 -14.36 5.34
C THR A 156 -10.60 -14.57 6.79
N HIS A 157 -9.69 -14.61 7.78
CA HIS A 157 -10.07 -14.83 9.18
C HIS A 157 -10.85 -13.66 9.82
N ALA A 158 -10.80 -12.45 9.23
CA ALA A 158 -11.53 -11.27 9.69
C ALA A 158 -12.85 -11.02 8.93
N TYR A 159 -13.25 -11.90 8.01
CA TYR A 159 -14.46 -11.75 7.21
C TYR A 159 -15.71 -11.59 8.10
N GLY A 160 -16.56 -10.60 7.78
CA GLY A 160 -17.72 -10.21 8.58
C GLY A 160 -17.43 -9.27 9.76
N SER A 161 -16.16 -8.96 10.05
CA SER A 161 -15.76 -8.05 11.15
C SER A 161 -15.21 -6.69 10.68
N LEU A 162 -15.49 -6.31 9.43
CA LEU A 162 -15.01 -5.08 8.79
C LEU A 162 -15.30 -3.81 9.62
N ALA A 163 -16.45 -3.78 10.31
CA ALA A 163 -16.84 -2.69 11.20
C ALA A 163 -15.87 -2.45 12.37
N ASN A 164 -14.97 -3.40 12.70
CA ASN A 164 -13.94 -3.26 13.74
C ASN A 164 -12.60 -2.71 13.19
N MET A 165 -12.34 -2.82 11.89
CA MET A 165 -11.08 -2.40 11.25
C MET A 165 -11.09 -0.91 10.93
N GLU A 166 -9.92 -0.28 10.86
CA GLU A 166 -9.81 1.09 10.33
C GLU A 166 -10.11 1.11 8.82
N PHE A 167 -10.80 2.15 8.36
CA PHE A 167 -10.94 2.44 6.93
C PHE A 167 -9.87 3.47 6.56
N VAL A 168 -9.13 3.20 5.50
CA VAL A 168 -8.01 4.06 5.08
C VAL A 168 -8.23 4.51 3.66
N SER A 169 -8.42 5.82 3.52
CA SER A 169 -8.52 6.50 2.23
C SER A 169 -7.13 6.98 1.81
N PHE A 170 -6.83 6.94 0.52
CA PHE A 170 -5.56 7.36 -0.07
C PHE A 170 -5.79 8.35 -1.21
N ALA A 171 -4.84 9.24 -1.42
CA ALA A 171 -4.81 10.11 -2.60
C ALA A 171 -3.38 10.37 -3.06
N LYS A 172 -3.10 10.21 -4.36
CA LYS A 172 -1.81 10.66 -4.92
C LYS A 172 -1.73 12.19 -4.91
N THR A 173 -0.51 12.70 -4.75
CA THR A 173 -0.23 14.13 -4.86
C THR A 173 1.02 14.40 -5.70
N ASP A 174 1.08 15.59 -6.27
CA ASP A 174 2.21 16.17 -6.98
C ASP A 174 3.14 17.01 -6.07
N PHE A 175 2.87 17.10 -4.77
CA PHE A 175 3.77 17.78 -3.84
C PHE A 175 5.18 17.15 -3.88
N PRO A 176 6.25 17.95 -4.05
CA PRO A 176 7.60 17.41 -4.11
C PRO A 176 8.11 17.00 -2.70
N ALA A 177 9.03 16.04 -2.67
CA ALA A 177 9.48 15.41 -1.42
C ALA A 177 10.03 16.37 -0.35
N ASN A 178 10.61 17.51 -0.75
CA ASN A 178 11.09 18.54 0.18
C ASN A 178 9.96 19.30 0.89
N ILE A 179 8.79 19.42 0.26
CA ILE A 179 7.59 20.01 0.88
C ILE A 179 7.03 19.06 1.94
N ILE A 180 6.94 17.77 1.62
CA ILE A 180 6.53 16.72 2.59
C ILE A 180 7.51 16.63 3.76
N GLU A 181 8.81 16.69 3.52
CA GLU A 181 9.82 16.76 4.59
C GLU A 181 9.61 18.01 5.49
N GLY A 182 9.22 19.13 4.88
CA GLY A 182 8.83 20.35 5.60
C GLY A 182 7.60 20.16 6.48
N TRP A 183 6.57 19.45 6.00
CA TRP A 183 5.38 19.11 6.78
C TRP A 183 5.76 18.21 7.96
N VAL A 184 6.45 17.11 7.71
CA VAL A 184 6.91 16.16 8.73
C VAL A 184 7.68 16.85 9.87
N LYS A 185 8.58 17.78 9.55
CA LYS A 185 9.45 18.43 10.55
C LYS A 185 8.84 19.66 11.22
N TYR A 186 8.01 20.44 10.50
CA TYR A 186 7.65 21.80 10.93
C TYR A 186 6.15 22.10 10.88
N ARG A 187 5.35 21.33 10.14
CA ARG A 187 3.90 21.53 9.96
C ARG A 187 3.15 20.20 9.74
N PRO A 188 3.07 19.28 10.74
CA PRO A 188 2.39 18.00 10.51
C PRO A 188 0.89 18.16 10.21
N SER A 189 0.26 19.23 10.68
CA SER A 189 -1.14 19.59 10.35
C SER A 189 -1.39 19.81 8.85
N HIS A 190 -0.35 20.07 8.05
CA HIS A 190 -0.51 20.20 6.60
C HIS A 190 -0.97 18.90 5.91
N PHE A 191 -0.77 17.73 6.53
CA PHE A 191 -1.34 16.47 6.02
C PHE A 191 -2.89 16.48 6.03
N GLU A 192 -3.51 17.23 6.95
CA GLU A 192 -4.96 17.48 6.98
C GLU A 192 -5.35 18.65 6.08
N GLU A 193 -4.61 19.78 6.17
CA GLU A 193 -4.92 21.01 5.42
C GLU A 193 -4.92 20.82 3.89
N TYR A 194 -4.04 19.97 3.37
CA TYR A 194 -3.94 19.65 1.95
C TYR A 194 -4.57 18.30 1.57
N TRP A 195 -5.41 17.72 2.44
CA TRP A 195 -6.16 16.51 2.10
C TRP A 195 -7.14 16.79 0.95
N PRO A 196 -7.08 16.04 -0.18
CA PRO A 196 -7.92 16.29 -1.33
C PRO A 196 -9.34 15.72 -1.15
N VAL A 197 -10.29 16.27 -1.91
CA VAL A 197 -11.69 15.81 -1.93
C VAL A 197 -11.85 14.44 -2.60
N LEU A 198 -10.96 14.09 -3.53
CA LEU A 198 -10.95 12.80 -4.22
C LEU A 198 -9.94 11.86 -3.57
N SER A 199 -10.39 10.67 -3.19
CA SER A 199 -9.59 9.61 -2.60
C SER A 199 -10.14 8.24 -2.99
N ASP A 200 -9.30 7.21 -2.86
CA ASP A 200 -9.62 5.81 -3.13
C ASP A 200 -9.15 4.92 -1.96
N TYR A 201 -9.62 3.67 -1.87
CA TYR A 201 -9.20 2.71 -0.84
C TYR A 201 -8.04 1.81 -1.29
N GLU A 202 -7.67 1.86 -2.57
CA GLU A 202 -6.43 1.30 -3.10
C GLU A 202 -5.77 2.25 -4.11
N LEU A 203 -4.44 2.27 -4.17
CA LEU A 203 -3.69 2.97 -5.21
C LEU A 203 -2.43 2.20 -5.59
N GLN A 204 -2.30 1.91 -6.90
CA GLN A 204 -1.04 1.48 -7.52
C GLN A 204 0.03 2.57 -7.37
N TYR A 205 1.27 2.20 -7.03
CA TYR A 205 2.36 3.15 -6.83
C TYR A 205 3.64 2.81 -7.62
N GLN A 206 4.53 3.79 -7.74
CA GLN A 206 5.86 3.65 -8.35
C GLN A 206 6.91 4.46 -7.55
N GLU A 207 8.19 4.25 -7.86
CA GLU A 207 9.28 5.01 -7.25
C GLU A 207 9.11 6.53 -7.44
N GLY A 208 9.26 7.30 -6.36
CA GLY A 208 9.08 8.75 -6.35
C GLY A 208 7.66 9.21 -6.01
N ASP A 209 6.65 8.34 -6.06
CA ASP A 209 5.28 8.70 -5.71
C ASP A 209 5.15 9.17 -4.26
N ILE A 210 4.28 10.15 -4.05
CA ILE A 210 3.80 10.61 -2.75
C ILE A 210 2.29 10.42 -2.70
N ILE A 211 1.86 9.75 -1.64
CA ILE A 211 0.47 9.38 -1.40
C ILE A 211 0.10 9.94 -0.02
N LEU A 212 -0.91 10.78 0.05
CA LEU A 212 -1.53 11.14 1.32
C LEU A 212 -2.44 9.99 1.75
N TYR A 213 -2.59 9.77 3.05
CA TYR A 213 -3.63 8.88 3.58
C TYR A 213 -4.38 9.49 4.77
N LYS A 214 -5.62 9.04 4.96
CA LYS A 214 -6.49 9.37 6.08
C LYS A 214 -6.97 8.09 6.76
N LEU A 215 -6.86 8.04 8.09
CA LEU A 215 -7.49 7.04 8.95
C LEU A 215 -8.89 7.56 9.31
N GLU A 216 -9.94 6.99 8.73
CA GLU A 216 -11.28 7.58 8.75
C GLU A 216 -11.90 7.64 10.16
N LYS A 217 -11.79 6.57 10.96
CA LYS A 217 -12.35 6.54 12.31
C LYS A 217 -11.54 7.36 13.30
N GLN A 218 -10.22 7.34 13.18
CA GLN A 218 -9.31 8.13 14.02
C GLN A 218 -9.30 9.62 13.62
N ASN A 219 -9.76 9.97 12.42
CA ASN A 219 -9.61 11.28 11.79
C ASN A 219 -8.17 11.82 11.88
N LEU A 220 -7.21 10.96 11.52
CA LEU A 220 -5.78 11.28 11.49
C LEU A 220 -5.26 11.19 10.06
N TYR A 221 -4.32 12.07 9.73
CA TYR A 221 -3.80 12.25 8.38
C TYR A 221 -2.30 11.98 8.34
N GLY A 222 -1.83 11.55 7.18
CA GLY A 222 -0.43 11.21 6.99
C GLY A 222 -0.01 11.16 5.52
N GLY A 223 1.23 10.73 5.31
CA GLY A 223 1.79 10.53 3.99
C GLY A 223 2.60 9.25 3.90
N ILE A 224 2.67 8.71 2.69
CA ILE A 224 3.48 7.57 2.29
C ILE A 224 4.32 8.04 1.11
N ARG A 225 5.63 7.87 1.20
CA ARG A 225 6.59 8.19 0.14
C ARG A 225 7.25 6.91 -0.32
N ILE A 226 7.15 6.61 -1.61
CA ILE A 226 7.85 5.49 -2.23
C ILE A 226 9.27 5.95 -2.57
N VAL A 227 10.24 5.61 -1.71
CA VAL A 227 11.62 6.10 -1.83
C VAL A 227 12.41 5.28 -2.83
N SER A 228 12.22 3.96 -2.86
CA SER A 228 12.70 3.11 -3.95
C SER A 228 11.88 1.83 -4.10
N MET A 229 11.86 1.27 -5.32
CA MET A 229 11.28 -0.04 -5.60
C MET A 229 12.29 -1.20 -5.52
N ASN A 230 13.61 -0.93 -5.58
CA ASN A 230 14.64 -1.99 -5.55
C ASN A 230 15.98 -1.50 -4.93
N PRO A 231 16.30 -1.87 -3.67
CA PRO A 231 15.43 -2.56 -2.71
C PRO A 231 14.21 -1.70 -2.35
N ARG A 232 13.10 -2.33 -1.96
CA ARG A 232 11.88 -1.56 -1.66
C ARG A 232 12.05 -0.77 -0.37
N VAL A 233 11.96 0.55 -0.47
CA VAL A 233 12.06 1.50 0.64
C VAL A 233 10.84 2.40 0.62
N ILE A 234 10.06 2.38 1.70
CA ILE A 234 8.89 3.24 1.87
C ILE A 234 9.03 4.00 3.18
N GLU A 235 8.74 5.29 3.14
CA GLU A 235 8.67 6.15 4.32
C GLU A 235 7.20 6.48 4.60
N VAL A 236 6.73 6.22 5.82
CA VAL A 236 5.37 6.49 6.29
C VAL A 236 5.43 7.56 7.37
N TYR A 237 4.48 8.50 7.33
CA TYR A 237 4.35 9.62 8.24
C TYR A 237 2.92 9.69 8.76
N LEU A 238 2.71 9.94 10.05
CA LEU A 238 1.40 10.18 10.66
C LEU A 238 1.46 11.46 11.49
N ALA A 239 0.57 12.42 11.23
CA ALA A 239 0.34 13.55 12.11
C ALA A 239 -0.56 13.12 13.27
N VAL A 240 -0.13 13.40 14.52
CA VAL A 240 -0.90 13.09 15.73
C VAL A 240 -0.83 14.26 16.72
N PRO A 241 -1.84 14.44 17.59
CA PRO A 241 -1.77 15.40 18.68
C PRO A 241 -0.53 15.21 19.55
N ASN A 242 0.12 16.31 19.89
CA ASN A 242 1.21 16.34 20.85
C ASN A 242 0.67 16.76 22.23
N VAL A 243 -0.01 15.80 22.86
CA VAL A 243 -0.34 15.79 24.30
C VAL A 243 0.78 15.13 25.11
#